data_AF-A0A441BVC9-F1
#
_entry.id   AF-A0A441BVC9-F1
#
_cell.length_a   1.000
_cell.length_b   1.000
_cell.length_c   1.000
_cell.angle_alpha   90.00
_cell.angle_beta   90.00
_cell.angle_gamma   90.00
#
_symmetry.space_group_name_H-M   'P 1'
#
loop_
_entity.id
_entity.type
_entity.pdbx_description
1 polymer ?
#
loop_
_entity_poly.entity_id
_entity_poly.type
_entity_poly.pdbx_seq_one_letter_code
_entity_poly.pdbx_strand_id
1 'polypeptide(L)'
;GFMDERGYTKIVDRKKDMILVSGFNVYPNELEEVVALHPGVLEVAAIGVPDEHSGEVPKLFVVKKDPLLTAEVLTVYCRENLTGYK
;
A
#
# COMPACT_ATOMS: atom_id res chain seq x y z
N GLY A 1 -16.38 -2.20 1.65
CA GLY A 1 -17.16 -3.16 0.82
C GLY A 1 -17.86 -2.43 -0.29
N PHE A 2 -17.87 -2.98 -1.52
CA PHE A 2 -18.62 -2.47 -2.68
C PHE A 2 -19.57 -3.57 -3.17
N MET A 3 -20.78 -3.21 -3.60
CA MET A 3 -21.75 -4.15 -4.18
C MET A 3 -21.94 -3.80 -5.65
N ASP A 4 -21.79 -4.79 -6.52
CA ASP A 4 -22.03 -4.62 -7.95
C ASP A 4 -23.54 -4.63 -8.28
N GLU A 5 -23.88 -4.22 -9.50
CA GLU A 5 -25.28 -4.19 -9.98
C GLU A 5 -25.93 -5.57 -10.07
N ARG A 6 -25.15 -6.66 -9.95
CA ARG A 6 -25.60 -8.04 -10.00
C ARG A 6 -25.79 -8.64 -8.59
N GLY A 7 -25.60 -7.83 -7.54
CA GLY A 7 -25.78 -8.22 -6.15
C GLY A 7 -24.58 -8.92 -5.52
N TYR A 8 -23.43 -9.01 -6.21
CA TYR A 8 -22.21 -9.54 -5.62
C TYR A 8 -21.52 -8.47 -4.78
N THR A 9 -21.16 -8.85 -3.55
CA THR A 9 -20.49 -7.94 -2.61
C THR A 9 -19.00 -8.26 -2.58
N LYS A 10 -18.16 -7.30 -2.98
CA LYS A 10 -16.72 -7.36 -2.81
C LYS A 10 -16.35 -6.77 -1.45
N ILE A 11 -15.81 -7.61 -0.57
CA ILE A 11 -15.31 -7.18 0.74
C ILE A 11 -13.93 -6.56 0.54
N VAL A 12 -13.91 -5.24 0.33
CA VAL A 12 -12.69 -4.42 0.18
C VAL A 12 -12.10 -4.01 1.53
N ASP A 13 -12.07 -4.94 2.48
CA ASP A 13 -11.39 -4.77 3.78
C ASP A 13 -12.05 -3.84 4.83
N ARG A 14 -11.40 -3.66 5.98
CA ARG A 14 -11.88 -2.99 7.20
C ARG A 14 -11.80 -1.47 7.07
N LYS A 15 -12.88 -0.80 7.49
CA LYS A 15 -13.01 0.67 7.50
C LYS A 15 -11.95 1.41 8.36
N LYS A 16 -11.20 0.70 9.21
CA LYS A 16 -10.29 1.30 10.20
C LYS A 16 -8.82 1.34 9.80
N ASP A 17 -8.40 0.59 8.79
CA ASP A 17 -7.01 0.53 8.36
C ASP A 17 -6.78 1.53 7.22
N MET A 18 -7.12 2.79 7.45
CA MET A 18 -6.92 3.89 6.49
C MET A 18 -5.79 4.78 7.00
N ILE A 19 -4.79 5.03 6.17
CA ILE A 19 -3.62 5.86 6.50
C ILE A 19 -3.94 7.29 6.04
N LEU A 20 -3.92 8.25 6.98
CA LEU A 20 -4.22 9.65 6.71
C LEU A 20 -2.95 10.46 6.50
N VAL A 21 -2.55 10.59 5.24
CA VAL A 21 -1.34 11.32 4.85
C VAL A 21 -1.71 12.74 4.46
N SER A 22 -1.43 13.73 5.30
CA SER A 22 -1.68 15.15 5.03
C SER A 22 -3.11 15.47 4.60
N GLY A 23 -4.10 14.74 5.13
CA GLY A 23 -5.52 14.87 4.78
C GLY A 23 -5.98 14.00 3.60
N PHE A 24 -5.13 13.10 3.12
CA PHE A 24 -5.44 12.17 2.03
C PHE A 24 -5.64 10.76 2.55
N ASN A 25 -6.69 10.12 2.04
CA ASN A 25 -7.05 8.75 2.37
C ASN A 25 -6.17 7.80 1.55
N VAL A 26 -5.19 7.21 2.21
CA VAL A 26 -4.31 6.20 1.63
C VAL A 26 -4.74 4.83 2.15
N TYR A 27 -5.04 3.90 1.23
CA TYR A 27 -5.46 2.56 1.59
C TYR A 27 -4.27 1.60 1.54
N PRO A 28 -3.92 0.92 2.64
CA PRO A 28 -2.83 -0.05 2.70
C PRO A 28 -2.88 -1.10 1.60
N ASN A 29 -4.06 -1.67 1.34
CA ASN A 29 -4.25 -2.68 0.29
C ASN A 29 -3.82 -2.21 -1.09
N GLU A 30 -4.05 -0.95 -1.45
CA GLU A 30 -3.63 -0.46 -2.77
C GLU A 30 -2.11 -0.42 -2.88
N LEU A 31 -1.40 -0.06 -1.80
CA LEU A 31 0.06 -0.11 -1.77
C LEU A 31 0.56 -1.55 -1.78
N GLU A 32 -0.05 -2.43 -0.99
CA GLU A 32 0.30 -3.85 -0.91
C GLU A 32 0.09 -4.54 -2.25
N GLU A 33 -1.05 -4.34 -2.92
CA GLU A 33 -1.32 -4.92 -4.24
C GLU A 33 -0.27 -4.48 -5.28
N VAL A 34 0.11 -3.20 -5.29
CA VAL A 34 1.14 -2.70 -6.21
C VAL A 34 2.50 -3.32 -5.89
N VAL A 35 2.93 -3.30 -4.64
CA VAL A 35 4.25 -3.84 -4.25
C VAL A 35 4.30 -5.36 -4.41
N ALA A 36 3.19 -6.07 -4.20
CA ALA A 36 3.08 -7.51 -4.39
C ALA A 36 3.21 -7.94 -5.86
N LEU A 37 2.93 -7.04 -6.82
CA LEU A 37 3.15 -7.30 -8.25
C LEU A 37 4.65 -7.34 -8.62
N HIS A 38 5.54 -6.83 -7.76
CA HIS A 38 6.97 -6.87 -8.02
C HIS A 38 7.51 -8.31 -7.90
N PRO A 39 8.18 -8.88 -8.91
CA PRO A 39 8.58 -10.30 -8.94
C PRO A 39 9.55 -10.71 -7.83
N GLY A 40 10.30 -9.74 -7.28
CA GLY A 40 11.21 -9.94 -6.15
C GLY A 40 10.53 -9.95 -4.77
N VAL A 41 9.24 -9.65 -4.67
CA VAL A 41 8.49 -9.60 -3.41
C VAL A 41 7.79 -10.94 -3.15
N LEU A 42 7.88 -11.43 -1.92
CA LEU A 42 7.14 -12.61 -1.48
C LEU A 42 5.83 -12.21 -0.81
N GLU A 43 5.92 -11.31 0.17
CA GLU A 43 4.80 -10.76 0.93
C GLU A 43 5.07 -9.29 1.23
N VAL A 44 4.01 -8.50 1.37
CA VAL A 44 4.08 -7.10 1.74
C VAL A 44 2.93 -6.75 2.67
N ALA A 45 3.19 -5.88 3.64
CA ALA A 45 2.19 -5.25 4.49
C ALA A 45 2.47 -3.74 4.58
N ALA A 46 1.43 -2.92 4.47
CA ALA A 46 1.48 -1.48 4.63
C ALA A 46 0.79 -1.08 5.94
N ILE A 47 1.42 -0.23 6.73
CA ILE A 47 0.82 0.32 7.94
C ILE A 47 0.99 1.84 7.98
N GLY A 48 0.06 2.54 8.62
CA GLY A 48 0.24 3.94 8.95
C GLY A 48 1.14 4.09 10.17
N VAL A 49 2.16 4.93 10.08
CA VAL A 49 2.95 5.36 11.23
C VAL A 49 2.78 6.86 11.43
N PRO A 50 2.68 7.34 12.68
CA PRO A 50 2.54 8.77 12.95
C PRO A 50 3.78 9.55 12.48
N ASP A 51 3.54 10.70 11.85
CA ASP A 51 4.56 11.61 11.32
C ASP A 51 4.22 13.05 11.71
N GLU A 52 5.22 13.83 12.16
CA GLU A 52 4.99 15.18 12.68
C GLU A 52 4.56 16.18 11.60
N HIS A 53 4.89 15.94 10.33
CA HIS A 53 4.56 16.84 9.23
C HIS A 53 3.28 16.44 8.50
N SER A 54 3.06 15.14 8.36
CA SER A 54 2.02 14.57 7.51
C SER A 54 0.85 13.97 8.29
N GLY A 55 0.92 13.97 9.63
CA GLY A 55 -0.03 13.27 10.50
C GLY A 55 0.27 11.77 10.54
N GLU A 56 0.10 11.08 9.43
CA GLU A 56 0.53 9.70 9.24
C GLU A 56 1.26 9.53 7.91
N VAL A 57 2.16 8.55 7.83
CA VAL A 57 2.83 8.14 6.59
C VAL A 57 2.75 6.63 6.42
N PRO A 58 2.65 6.13 5.17
CA PRO A 58 2.64 4.70 4.91
C PRO A 58 4.05 4.13 5.11
N LYS A 59 4.12 3.08 5.90
CA LYS A 59 5.32 2.28 6.12
C LYS A 59 5.09 0.87 5.59
N LEU A 60 5.94 0.48 4.64
CA LEU A 60 5.90 -0.83 3.99
C LEU A 60 6.86 -1.80 4.68
N PHE A 61 6.36 -2.99 4.99
CA PHE A 61 7.12 -4.15 5.43
C PHE A 61 7.10 -5.18 4.31
N VAL A 62 8.27 -5.53 3.79
CA VAL A 62 8.38 -6.39 2.62
C VAL A 62 9.25 -7.60 2.93
N VAL A 63 8.69 -8.77 2.69
CA VAL A 63 9.43 -10.04 2.69
C VAL A 63 10.00 -10.26 1.30
N LYS A 64 11.32 -10.31 1.21
CA LYS A 64 12.02 -10.49 -0.06
C LYS A 64 11.91 -11.95 -0.51
N LYS A 65 11.47 -12.15 -1.76
CA LYS A 65 11.63 -13.42 -2.48
C LYS A 65 13.01 -13.51 -3.13
N ASP A 66 13.46 -12.39 -3.69
CA ASP A 66 14.80 -12.25 -4.26
C ASP A 66 15.73 -11.57 -3.23
N PRO A 67 16.82 -12.23 -2.79
CA PRO A 67 17.80 -11.65 -1.89
C PRO A 67 18.44 -10.35 -2.40
N LEU A 68 18.47 -10.14 -3.73
CA LEU A 68 19.02 -8.95 -4.37
C LEU A 68 18.06 -7.76 -4.36
N LEU A 69 16.80 -7.95 -3.95
CA LEU A 69 15.84 -6.85 -3.88
C LEU A 69 16.30 -5.81 -2.86
N THR A 70 16.44 -4.56 -3.27
CA THR A 70 16.78 -3.45 -2.38
C THR A 70 15.57 -2.55 -2.12
N ALA A 71 15.62 -1.80 -1.02
CA ALA A 71 14.58 -0.81 -0.70
C ALA A 71 14.50 0.30 -1.76
N GLU A 72 15.63 0.65 -2.37
CA GLU A 72 15.71 1.66 -3.42
C GLU A 72 14.93 1.24 -4.67
N VAL A 73 15.09 -0.01 -5.12
CA VAL A 73 14.34 -0.57 -6.27
C VAL A 73 12.85 -0.52 -6.00
N LEU A 74 12.42 -0.93 -4.80
CA LEU A 74 11.01 -0.85 -4.40
C LEU A 74 10.52 0.59 -4.31
N THR A 75 11.35 1.52 -3.83
CA THR A 75 10.97 2.94 -3.74
C THR A 75 10.77 3.55 -5.13
N VAL A 76 11.63 3.23 -6.09
CA VAL A 76 11.48 3.64 -7.49
C VAL A 76 10.23 3.01 -8.10
N TYR A 77 10.04 1.70 -7.92
CA TYR A 77 8.87 0.98 -8.41
C TYR A 77 7.57 1.56 -7.85
N CYS A 78 7.52 1.86 -6.56
CA CYS A 78 6.40 2.54 -5.92
C CYS A 78 6.16 3.92 -6.54
N ARG A 79 7.20 4.73 -6.78
CA ARG A 79 7.03 6.06 -7.41
C ARG A 79 6.54 6.00 -8.86
N GLU A 80 6.89 4.94 -9.59
CA GLU A 80 6.47 4.75 -10.98
C GLU A 80 5.03 4.20 -11.09
N ASN A 81 4.61 3.36 -10.14
CA ASN A 81 3.33 2.65 -10.20
C ASN A 81 2.26 3.25 -9.25
N LEU A 82 2.67 4.05 -8.26
CA LEU A 82 1.77 4.81 -7.41
C LEU A 82 1.80 6.28 -7.85
N THR A 83 0.61 6.86 -8.07
CA THR A 83 0.49 8.29 -8.31
C THR A 83 1.06 9.05 -7.12
N GLY A 84 2.01 9.95 -7.35
CA GLY A 84 2.82 10.66 -6.32
C GLY A 84 2.07 11.57 -5.33
N TYR A 85 0.75 11.44 -5.23
CA TYR A 85 -0.09 11.95 -4.15
C TYR A 85 -0.28 10.91 -3.01
N LYS A 86 0.13 9.65 -3.21
CA LYS A 86 0.02 8.54 -2.26
C LYS A 86 1.37 8.00 -1.84
#